data_AF-A0A6L4YQ28-F1
#
_entry.id   AF-A0A6L4YQ28-F1
#
_cell.length_a   1.000
_cell.length_b   1.000
_cell.length_c   1.000
_cell.angle_alpha   90.00
_cell.angle_beta   90.00
_cell.angle_gamma   90.00
#
_symmetry.space_group_name_H-M   'P 1'
#
loop_
_entity.id
_entity.type
_entity.pdbx_description
1 polymer ?
#
loop_
_entity_poly.entity_id
_entity_poly.type
_entity_poly.pdbx_seq_one_letter_code
_entity_poly.pdbx_strand_id
1 'polypeptide(L)' 'MVELYPVAFARLLKRMFLEYEREGKIFDLPKNKFYHNDAGVDLGVELHGLHAATPVGPAAGPQSQLAQNIVLSCKAN' A
#
# COMPACT_ATOMS: atom_id res chain seq x y z
N MET A 1 19.43 -6.11 18.56
CA MET A 1 18.76 -6.25 17.25
C MET A 1 17.31 -6.60 17.54
N VAL A 2 16.34 -5.83 17.02
CA VAL A 2 14.91 -6.10 17.27
C VAL A 2 14.49 -7.30 16.46
N GLU A 3 13.83 -8.25 17.11
CA GLU A 3 13.27 -9.44 16.46
C GLU A 3 11.96 -9.06 15.75
N LEU A 4 11.86 -9.41 14.47
CA LEU A 4 10.68 -9.13 13.66
C LEU A 4 9.83 -10.40 13.56
N TYR A 5 8.55 -10.28 13.91
CA TYR A 5 7.59 -11.37 13.79
C TYR A 5 6.64 -11.14 12.61
N PRO A 6 6.36 -12.18 11.80
CA PRO A 6 5.42 -12.05 10.71
C PRO A 6 4.00 -11.83 11.23
N VAL A 7 3.25 -10.94 10.57
CA VAL A 7 1.83 -10.74 10.81
C VAL A 7 1.05 -11.41 9.70
N ALA A 8 0.03 -12.20 10.06
CA ALA A 8 -0.83 -12.85 9.08
C ALA A 8 -1.47 -11.83 8.12
N PHE A 9 -1.50 -12.15 6.82
CA PHE A 9 -2.02 -11.26 5.78
C PHE A 9 -3.46 -10.79 6.03
N ALA A 10 -4.35 -11.70 6.44
CA ALA A 10 -5.73 -11.36 6.79
C ALA A 10 -5.82 -10.31 7.92
N ARG A 11 -4.87 -10.34 8.87
CA ARG A 11 -4.80 -9.36 9.95
C ARG A 11 -4.31 -8.00 9.45
N LEU A 12 -3.40 -7.98 8.48
CA LEU A 12 -2.97 -6.74 7.82
C LEU A 12 -4.13 -6.10 7.04
N LEU A 13 -4.87 -6.88 6.25
CA LEU A 13 -6.05 -6.39 5.53
C LEU A 13 -7.12 -5.83 6.47
N LYS A 14 -7.46 -6.57 7.53
CA LYS A 14 -8.44 -6.11 8.51
C LYS A 14 -8.01 -4.81 9.19
N ARG A 15 -6.72 -4.68 9.52
CA ARG A 15 -6.16 -3.44 10.09
C ARG A 15 -6.30 -2.27 9.13
N MET A 16 -5.92 -2.46 7.86
CA MET A 16 -6.02 -1.42 6.83
C MET A 16 -7.44 -0.85 6.74
N PHE A 17 -8.47 -1.70 6.59
CA PHE A 17 -9.84 -1.22 6.43
C PHE A 17 -10.35 -0.51 7.70
N LEU A 18 -10.10 -1.10 8.88
CA LEU A 18 -10.54 -0.51 10.15
C LEU A 18 -9.89 0.85 10.42
N GLU A 19 -8.59 0.99 10.16
CA GLU A 19 -7.88 2.27 10.34
C GLU A 19 -8.38 3.32 9.35
N TYR A 20 -8.67 2.92 8.11
CA TYR A 20 -9.16 3.85 7.10
C TYR A 20 -10.55 4.36 7.45
N GLU A 21 -11.46 3.47 7.84
CA GLU A 21 -12.84 3.83 8.21
C GLU A 21 -12.90 4.70 9.46
N ARG A 22 -12.08 4.41 10.47
CA ARG A 22 -12.17 5.07 11.78
C ARG A 22 -11.34 6.34 11.88
N GLU A 23 -10.17 6.34 11.27
CA GLU A 23 -9.12 7.35 11.51
C GLU A 23 -8.63 8.00 10.22
N GLY A 24 -9.08 7.54 9.05
CA GLY A 24 -8.63 8.07 7.77
C GLY A 24 -7.14 7.84 7.53
N LYS A 25 -6.61 6.70 8.00
CA LYS A 25 -5.20 6.34 7.85
C LYS A 25 -5.04 4.86 7.47
N ILE A 26 -3.92 4.47 6.90
CA ILE A 26 -3.57 3.06 6.66
C ILE A 26 -2.14 2.83 7.15
N PHE A 27 -1.95 1.87 8.05
CA PHE A 27 -0.66 1.58 8.68
C PHE A 27 0.01 2.84 9.24
N ASP A 28 -0.79 3.63 9.96
CA ASP A 28 -0.40 4.92 10.55
C ASP A 28 -0.02 6.03 9.55
N LEU A 29 -0.13 5.79 8.23
CA LEU A 29 -0.02 6.83 7.21
C LEU A 29 -1.37 7.54 7.04
N PRO A 30 -1.47 8.86 7.33
CA PRO A 30 -2.71 9.60 7.14
C PRO A 30 -3.08 9.74 5.65
N LYS A 31 -4.38 9.73 5.34
CA LYS A 31 -4.91 9.81 3.96
C LYS A 31 -4.43 11.02 3.18
N ASN A 32 -4.20 12.16 3.83
CA ASN A 32 -3.68 13.38 3.16
C ASN A 32 -2.21 13.28 2.73
N LYS A 33 -1.50 12.21 3.16
CA LYS A 33 -0.15 11.87 2.73
C LYS A 33 -0.12 10.70 1.75
N PHE A 34 -1.29 10.20 1.33
CA PHE A 34 -1.34 9.18 0.30
C PHE A 34 -0.85 9.78 -1.01
N TYR A 35 0.02 9.03 -1.67
CA TYR A 35 0.42 9.37 -3.01
C TYR A 35 -0.75 9.11 -3.96
N HIS A 36 -0.99 10.05 -4.85
CA HIS A 36 -1.98 9.95 -5.91
C HIS A 36 -1.26 10.28 -7.21
N ASN A 37 -1.40 9.41 -8.21
CA ASN A 37 -0.87 9.68 -9.55
C ASN A 37 -1.50 10.97 -10.09
N ASP A 38 -0.70 11.79 -10.76
CA ASP A 38 -1.23 12.86 -11.59
C ASP A 38 -1.99 12.26 -12.77
N ALA A 39 -3.21 12.74 -13.02
CA ALA A 39 -4.14 12.15 -14.00
C ALA A 39 -3.63 12.09 -15.45
N GLY A 40 -2.49 12.72 -15.76
CA GLY A 40 -1.86 12.72 -17.08
C GLY A 40 -0.69 11.75 -17.25
N VAL A 41 -0.27 11.04 -16.20
CA VAL A 41 0.88 10.12 -16.25
C VAL A 41 0.43 8.72 -15.83
N ASP A 42 0.29 7.85 -16.82
CA ASP A 42 0.11 6.42 -16.57
C ASP A 42 1.49 5.75 -16.40
N LEU A 43 1.74 5.25 -15.19
CA LEU A 43 2.93 4.48 -14.87
C LEU A 43 2.67 2.98 -14.90
N GLY A 44 1.46 2.53 -15.23
CA GLY A 44 1.07 1.12 -15.25
C GLY A 44 1.89 0.27 -16.21
N VAL A 45 1.93 -1.02 -15.93
CA VAL A 45 2.61 -2.03 -16.73
C VAL A 45 1.64 -3.15 -17.12
N GLU A 46 1.81 -3.71 -18.30
CA GLU A 46 1.09 -4.91 -18.71
C GLU A 46 1.77 -6.15 -18.14
N LEU A 47 1.04 -6.90 -17.31
CA LEU A 47 1.50 -8.15 -16.71
C LEU A 47 0.52 -9.27 -17.08
N HIS A 48 0.99 -10.25 -17.85
CA HIS A 48 0.17 -11.39 -18.31
C HIS A 48 -1.14 -10.98 -19.03
N GLY A 49 -1.11 -9.86 -19.77
CA GLY A 49 -2.28 -9.32 -20.48
C GLY A 49 -3.30 -8.63 -19.57
N LEU A 50 -2.92 -8.37 -18.32
CA LEU A 50 -3.67 -7.56 -17.37
C LEU A 50 -2.90 -6.27 -17.09
N HIS A 51 -3.61 -5.15 -17.13
CA HIS A 51 -3.06 -3.87 -16.75
C HIS A 51 -2.85 -3.80 -15.23
N ALA A 52 -1.61 -3.56 -14.80
CA ALA A 52 -1.25 -3.41 -13.40
C ALA A 52 -0.79 -1.97 -13.15
N ALA A 53 -1.51 -1.24 -12.30
CA ALA A 53 -1.08 0.09 -11.86
C ALA A 53 0.26 -0.02 -11.12
N THR A 54 1.21 0.89 -11.39
CA THR A 54 2.50 0.87 -10.70
C THR A 54 2.36 1.42 -9.28
N PRO A 55 2.75 0.64 -8.27
CA PRO A 55 2.82 1.13 -6.91
C PRO A 55 3.94 2.17 -6.79
N VAL A 56 3.59 3.46 -6.74
CA VAL A 56 4.53 4.54 -6.40
C VAL A 56 4.21 5.01 -4.98
N GLY A 57 5.18 4.85 -4.08
CA GLY A 57 5.05 5.21 -2.66
C GLY A 57 6.42 5.26 -1.98
N PRO A 58 6.55 5.88 -0.80
CA PRO A 58 7.82 5.97 -0.08
C PRO A 58 8.43 4.57 0.15
N ALA A 59 9.73 4.46 -0.13
CA ALA A 59 10.47 3.21 -0.32
C ALA A 59 10.23 2.15 0.79
N ALA A 60 9.96 0.91 0.35
CA ALA A 60 9.85 -0.29 1.19
C ALA A 60 11.20 -0.79 1.66
N GLY A 61 11.51 -0.55 2.93
CA GLY A 61 12.48 -1.29 3.73
C GLY A 61 12.04 -2.74 4.00
N PRO A 62 12.87 -3.54 4.69
CA PRO A 62 12.87 -4.99 4.49
C PRO A 62 11.64 -5.69 5.09
N GLN A 63 10.99 -6.45 4.20
CA GLN A 63 10.15 -7.65 4.41
C GLN A 63 8.78 -7.48 5.12
N SER A 64 8.58 -6.51 6.00
CA SER A 64 7.25 -6.20 6.60
C SER A 64 6.59 -4.97 5.99
N GLN A 65 7.41 -4.05 5.47
CA GLN A 65 6.96 -2.92 4.68
C GLN A 65 6.49 -3.35 3.28
N LEU A 66 6.88 -4.52 2.77
CA LEU A 66 6.51 -4.89 1.40
C LEU A 66 4.99 -5.03 1.23
N ALA A 67 4.28 -5.72 2.13
CA ALA A 67 2.83 -5.87 2.03
C ALA A 67 2.09 -4.54 2.28
N GLN A 68 2.49 -3.79 3.30
CA GLN A 68 1.89 -2.50 3.63
C GLN A 68 2.16 -1.46 2.54
N ASN A 69 3.35 -1.46 1.95
CA ASN A 69 3.75 -0.51 0.91
C ASN A 69 3.16 -0.88 -0.44
N ILE A 70 3.06 -2.18 -0.80
CA ILE A 70 2.26 -2.61 -1.97
C ILE A 70 0.82 -2.12 -1.81
N VAL A 71 0.21 -2.34 -0.64
CA VAL A 71 -1.15 -1.90 -0.35
C VAL A 71 -1.30 -0.37 -0.43
N LEU A 72 -0.39 0.39 0.18
CA LEU A 72 -0.41 1.86 0.18
C LEU A 72 -0.17 2.47 -1.20
N SER A 73 0.47 1.73 -2.09
CA SER A 73 0.81 2.21 -3.43
C SER A 73 -0.21 1.76 -4.49
N CYS A 74 -1.12 0.85 -4.15
CA CYS A 74 -2.21 0.41 -5.01
C CYS A 74 -3.54 1.03 -4.55
N LYS A 75 -3.99 2.08 -5.24
CA LYS A 75 -5.43 2.42 -5.26
C LYS A 75 -5.96 2.17 -6.67
N ALA A 76 -6.73 1.10 -6.84
CA ALA A 76 -7.55 0.90 -8.02
C ALA A 76 -8.68 1.94 -8.04
N ASN A 77 -8.74 2.71 -9.11
CA ASN A 77 -9.99 3.30 -9.61
C ASN A 77 -10.49 2.41 -10.73
#